data_AF-A0A7S1HRP0-F1
#
_entry.id   AF-A0A7S1HRP0-F1
#
_cell.length_a   1.000
_cell.length_b   1.000
_cell.length_c   1.000
_cell.angle_alpha   90.00
_cell.angle_beta   90.00
_cell.angle_gamma   90.00
#
_symmetry.space_group_name_H-M   'P 1'
#
loop_
_entity.id
_entity.type
_entity.pdbx_description
1 polymer ?
#
loop_
_entity_poly.entity_id
_entity_poly.type
_entity_poly.pdbx_seq_one_letter_code
_entity_poly.pdbx_strand_id
1 'polypeptide(L)'
;LSTYGASASPAPPQNGEKALVVVVHFGVDVCATSFKIESRAFNEAHFRLPDVDGFQPQHAPIDEEEVGNNEEKGRGEEEGPEAFGGKAKDLAACLRTDLPCDRVVAGLRAKGHNVVVSLDAGRYVCNYTYYWSLRALQEAREAREGCRVFSVFVHVPSFHAIGAEDQTRFVADLFDQLAEGARAVACPAAKA
;
A
#
# COMPACT_ATOMS: atom_id res chain seq x y z
N LEU A 1 5.02 44.73 -12.37
CA LEU A 1 4.76 44.28 -10.99
C LEU A 1 3.32 43.78 -10.95
N SER A 2 3.16 42.48 -11.16
CA SER A 2 1.89 41.81 -11.46
C SER A 2 1.20 41.38 -10.16
N THR A 3 -0.08 41.69 -10.06
CA THR A 3 -0.98 41.41 -8.94
C THR A 3 -1.16 39.91 -8.70
N TYR A 4 -0.59 39.39 -7.61
CA TYR A 4 -1.02 38.12 -7.02
C TYR A 4 -2.30 38.35 -6.22
N GLY A 5 -3.40 37.75 -6.70
CA GLY A 5 -4.66 37.70 -5.96
C GLY A 5 -4.46 36.94 -4.65
N ALA A 6 -4.99 37.50 -3.57
CA ALA A 6 -5.02 36.85 -2.27
C ALA A 6 -5.86 35.56 -2.36
N SER A 7 -5.20 34.40 -2.37
CA SER A 7 -5.90 33.14 -2.10
C SER A 7 -6.27 33.15 -0.61
N ALA A 8 -7.56 33.08 -0.31
CA ALA A 8 -8.06 32.93 1.05
C ALA A 8 -7.36 31.74 1.71
N SER A 9 -6.77 31.96 2.89
CA SER A 9 -6.20 30.90 3.71
C SER A 9 -7.30 29.90 4.05
N PRO A 10 -7.06 28.57 3.96
CA PRO A 10 -8.07 27.59 4.32
C PRO A 10 -8.48 27.79 5.78
N ALA A 11 -9.79 27.78 6.02
CA ALA A 11 -10.36 27.90 7.35
C ALA A 11 -9.88 26.74 8.25
N PRO A 12 -9.68 26.96 9.55
CA PRO A 12 -9.34 25.89 10.48
C PRO A 12 -10.46 24.82 10.48
N PRO A 13 -10.11 23.53 10.61
CA PRO A 13 -11.09 22.45 10.60
C PRO A 13 -12.11 22.65 11.72
N GLN A 14 -13.39 22.56 11.36
CA GLN A 14 -14.51 22.67 12.29
C GLN A 14 -14.55 21.41 13.18
N ASN A 15 -14.86 21.61 14.46
CA ASN A 15 -14.79 20.58 15.49
C ASN A 15 -15.75 19.39 15.19
N GLY A 16 -15.20 18.21 14.93
CA GLY A 16 -15.94 16.97 14.63
C GLY A 16 -15.54 16.23 13.35
N GLU A 17 -14.72 16.82 12.48
CA GLU A 17 -14.20 16.11 11.30
C GLU A 17 -13.11 15.11 11.67
N LYS A 18 -13.31 13.83 11.29
CA LYS A 18 -12.26 12.81 11.42
C LYS A 18 -11.10 13.16 10.48
N ALA A 19 -9.90 13.31 11.03
CA ALA A 19 -8.71 13.52 10.24
C ALA A 19 -8.42 12.28 9.38
N LEU A 20 -8.12 12.47 8.10
CA LEU A 20 -7.70 11.40 7.18
C LEU A 20 -6.23 11.58 6.86
N VAL A 21 -5.45 10.53 7.08
CA VAL A 21 -4.02 10.49 6.74
C VAL A 21 -3.77 9.34 5.78
N VAL A 22 -3.08 9.61 4.69
CA VAL A 22 -2.64 8.56 3.76
C VAL A 22 -1.12 8.56 3.75
N VAL A 23 -0.53 7.44 4.17
CA VAL A 23 0.90 7.18 4.06
C VAL A 23 1.16 6.55 2.70
N VAL A 24 1.98 7.21 1.87
CA VAL A 24 2.30 6.74 0.52
C VAL A 24 3.77 6.35 0.48
N HIS A 25 4.04 5.10 0.14
CA HIS A 25 5.39 4.60 -0.09
C HIS A 25 5.63 4.51 -1.60
N PHE A 26 6.81 4.91 -2.05
CA PHE A 26 7.24 4.77 -3.43
C PHE A 26 8.45 3.83 -3.51
N GLY A 27 8.43 2.92 -4.47
CA GLY A 27 9.55 2.05 -4.79
C GLY A 27 9.77 1.98 -6.29
N VAL A 28 11.02 1.89 -6.72
CA VAL A 28 11.34 1.77 -8.15
C VAL A 28 11.26 0.31 -8.57
N ASP A 29 10.41 0.01 -9.54
CA ASP A 29 10.45 -1.24 -10.30
C ASP A 29 11.16 -0.96 -11.63
N VAL A 30 12.44 -1.33 -11.70
CA VAL A 30 13.30 -1.05 -12.86
C VAL A 30 12.82 -1.73 -14.15
N CYS A 31 12.02 -2.79 -14.03
CA CYS A 31 11.47 -3.53 -15.17
C CYS A 31 10.04 -3.10 -15.51
N ALA A 32 9.40 -2.24 -14.72
CA ALA A 32 8.05 -1.80 -14.98
C ALA A 32 7.95 -0.86 -16.19
N THR A 33 6.88 -1.03 -16.97
CA THR A 33 6.49 -0.15 -18.07
C THR A 33 5.23 0.65 -17.76
N SER A 34 4.66 0.46 -16.56
CA SER A 34 3.47 1.13 -16.04
C SER A 34 3.63 1.37 -14.54
N PHE A 35 2.93 2.37 -13.99
CA PHE A 35 2.80 2.52 -12.55
C PHE A 35 1.98 1.36 -11.97
N LYS A 36 2.25 0.97 -10.73
CA LYS A 36 1.49 -0.07 -10.03
C LYS A 36 1.06 0.43 -8.66
N ILE A 37 -0.24 0.34 -8.38
CA ILE A 37 -0.81 0.56 -7.05
C ILE A 37 -0.90 -0.80 -6.37
N GLU A 38 -0.07 -1.04 -5.36
CA GLU A 38 -0.06 -2.32 -4.63
C GLU A 38 -1.25 -2.40 -3.69
N SER A 39 -2.07 -3.45 -3.84
CA SER A 39 -3.25 -3.64 -2.99
C SER A 39 -2.98 -4.48 -1.74
N ARG A 40 -1.84 -5.20 -1.72
CA ARG A 40 -1.48 -6.12 -0.64
C ARG A 40 0.04 -6.28 -0.47
N ALA A 41 0.44 -6.66 0.73
CA ALA A 41 1.81 -7.03 1.10
C ALA A 41 1.83 -8.42 1.73
N PHE A 42 2.80 -9.25 1.38
CA PHE A 42 2.94 -10.62 1.87
C PHE A 42 3.82 -10.70 3.11
N ASN A 43 3.54 -11.63 4.02
CA ASN A 43 4.33 -11.91 5.22
C ASN A 43 5.60 -12.73 4.89
N GLU A 44 6.33 -12.33 3.85
CA GLU A 44 7.54 -13.01 3.40
C GLU A 44 8.62 -12.00 3.00
N ALA A 45 9.79 -12.17 3.62
CA ALA A 45 11.03 -11.52 3.26
C ALA A 45 11.92 -12.54 2.52
N HIS A 46 12.12 -12.31 1.22
CA HIS A 46 12.99 -13.11 0.38
C HIS A 46 13.79 -12.20 -0.57
N PHE A 47 15.00 -11.88 -0.14
CA PHE A 47 15.81 -10.82 -0.72
C PHE A 47 16.81 -11.40 -1.72
N ARG A 48 16.55 -11.19 -3.01
CA ARG A 48 17.41 -11.68 -4.11
C ARG A 48 18.82 -11.10 -4.07
N LEU A 49 18.98 -9.90 -3.51
CA LEU A 49 20.23 -9.21 -3.26
C LEU A 49 20.24 -8.72 -1.81
N PRO A 50 21.40 -8.52 -1.17
CA PRO A 50 21.44 -7.88 0.14
C PRO A 50 20.94 -6.43 0.04
N ASP A 51 20.28 -5.95 1.08
CA ASP A 51 20.00 -4.53 1.22
C ASP A 51 21.26 -3.72 1.56
N VAL A 52 21.09 -2.42 1.82
CA VAL A 52 22.21 -1.51 2.09
C VAL A 52 22.98 -1.84 3.38
N ASP A 53 22.35 -2.56 4.31
CA ASP A 53 22.94 -2.98 5.58
C ASP A 53 23.46 -4.43 5.51
N GLY A 54 23.38 -5.07 4.32
CA GLY A 54 23.80 -6.45 4.11
C GLY A 54 22.76 -7.48 4.53
N PHE A 55 21.56 -7.07 4.93
CA PHE A 55 20.50 -7.99 5.33
C PHE A 55 19.89 -8.66 4.09
N GLN A 56 19.85 -9.99 4.12
CA GLN A 56 19.42 -10.81 2.97
C GLN A 56 18.63 -12.06 3.40
N PRO A 57 17.43 -11.89 3.98
CA PRO A 57 16.58 -13.01 4.39
C PRO A 57 16.18 -13.89 3.21
N GLN A 58 16.03 -15.19 3.48
CA GLN A 58 15.64 -16.21 2.51
C GLN A 58 14.38 -16.91 3.00
N HIS A 59 13.26 -16.70 2.32
CA HIS A 59 11.95 -17.28 2.66
C HIS A 59 11.60 -17.17 4.15
N ALA A 60 11.87 -16.01 4.75
CA ALA A 60 11.63 -15.77 6.16
C ALA A 60 10.30 -15.04 6.37
N PRO A 61 9.55 -15.33 7.45
CA PRO A 61 8.40 -14.51 7.82
C PRO A 61 8.88 -13.09 8.18
N ILE A 62 8.07 -12.08 7.82
CA ILE A 62 8.35 -10.68 8.24
C ILE A 62 7.91 -10.51 9.70
N ASP A 63 6.69 -10.95 10.00
CA ASP A 63 6.08 -10.94 11.31
C ASP A 63 5.83 -12.38 11.75
N GLU A 64 6.25 -12.66 12.97
CA GLU A 64 6.11 -13.96 13.59
C GLU A 64 4.72 -14.19 14.18
N GLU A 65 3.91 -13.15 14.38
CA GLU A 65 2.56 -13.29 14.91
C GLU A 65 1.58 -13.76 13.82
N GLU A 66 0.73 -14.75 14.14
CA GLU A 66 -0.31 -15.20 13.21
C GLU A 66 -1.38 -14.11 13.06
N VAL A 67 -1.38 -13.41 11.92
CA VAL A 67 -2.52 -12.58 11.54
C VAL A 67 -3.57 -13.49 10.93
N GLY A 68 -4.72 -13.62 11.59
CA GLY A 68 -5.83 -14.44 11.09
C GLY A 68 -6.31 -13.96 9.72
N ASN A 69 -6.08 -14.75 8.67
CA ASN A 69 -6.58 -14.47 7.33
C ASN A 69 -8.05 -14.92 7.23
N ASN A 70 -8.96 -13.98 6.95
CA ASN A 70 -10.30 -14.29 6.46
C ASN A 70 -10.26 -14.47 4.94
N GLU A 71 -9.67 -15.55 4.43
CA GLU A 71 -9.90 -16.01 3.04
C GLU A 71 -9.50 -17.49 2.91
N GLU A 72 -10.27 -18.24 2.12
CA GLU A 72 -10.44 -19.70 2.14
C GLU A 72 -9.17 -20.55 2.05
N LYS A 73 -9.16 -21.57 2.91
CA LYS A 73 -8.25 -22.71 2.95
C LYS A 73 -8.28 -23.49 1.63
N GLY A 74 -7.27 -23.26 0.79
CA GLY A 74 -6.97 -24.12 -0.36
C GLY A 74 -6.66 -25.55 0.08
N ARG A 75 -7.20 -26.52 -0.66
CA ARG A 75 -7.15 -27.97 -0.38
C ARG A 75 -5.72 -28.53 -0.40
N GLY A 76 -5.32 -29.08 0.75
CA GLY A 76 -4.71 -30.40 0.97
C GLY A 76 -3.46 -30.80 0.18
N GLU A 77 -2.34 -30.94 0.89
CA GLU A 77 -1.26 -31.88 0.55
C GLU A 77 -0.73 -32.57 1.83
N GLU A 78 -0.24 -33.79 1.66
CA GLU A 78 -0.22 -34.93 2.57
C GLU A 78 0.81 -34.87 3.73
N GLU A 79 0.47 -35.49 4.86
CA GLU A 79 1.26 -35.57 6.09
C GLU A 79 2.49 -36.51 5.94
N GLY A 80 3.70 -35.94 6.01
CA GLY A 80 4.96 -36.64 6.23
C GLY A 80 5.46 -36.51 7.69
N PRO A 81 6.36 -37.39 8.16
CA PRO A 81 6.49 -37.69 9.58
C PRO A 81 7.23 -36.61 10.39
N GLU A 82 6.87 -36.58 11.66
CA GLU A 82 7.16 -35.56 12.66
C GLU A 82 8.64 -35.24 12.88
N ALA A 83 9.00 -33.97 12.68
CA ALA A 83 10.25 -33.39 13.16
C ALA A 83 9.95 -32.11 13.97
N PHE A 84 10.37 -32.16 15.24
CA PHE A 84 10.61 -31.08 16.20
C PHE A 84 10.23 -29.62 15.79
N GLY A 85 9.12 -29.12 16.35
CA GLY A 85 9.00 -27.73 16.83
C GLY A 85 8.60 -26.64 15.83
N GLY A 86 7.29 -26.38 15.73
CA GLY A 86 6.70 -25.17 15.15
C GLY A 86 5.86 -25.45 13.89
N LYS A 87 4.59 -25.04 13.88
CA LYS A 87 3.81 -25.03 12.63
C LYS A 87 4.50 -24.10 11.65
N ALA A 88 4.72 -24.56 10.42
CA ALA A 88 5.19 -23.70 9.34
C ALA A 88 4.20 -22.53 9.21
N LYS A 89 4.67 -21.30 9.42
CA LYS A 89 3.84 -20.10 9.31
C LYS A 89 3.50 -19.87 7.85
N ASP A 90 2.28 -19.39 7.60
CA ASP A 90 1.80 -19.12 6.25
C ASP A 90 2.50 -17.89 5.67
N LEU A 91 3.61 -18.10 4.96
CA LEU A 91 4.33 -17.06 4.22
C LEU A 91 3.46 -16.41 3.12
N ALA A 92 2.42 -17.10 2.66
CA ALA A 92 1.46 -16.56 1.70
C ALA A 92 0.41 -15.66 2.36
N ALA A 93 0.37 -15.57 3.69
CA ALA A 93 -0.45 -14.60 4.40
C ALA A 93 -0.14 -13.18 3.91
N CYS A 94 -1.19 -12.37 3.73
CA CYS A 94 -1.02 -11.03 3.22
C CYS A 94 -1.96 -10.04 3.91
N LEU A 95 -1.45 -8.82 4.08
CA LEU A 95 -2.23 -7.68 4.54
C LEU A 95 -2.70 -6.89 3.33
N ARG A 96 -3.90 -6.33 3.41
CA ARG A 96 -4.53 -5.54 2.33
C ARG A 96 -4.71 -4.10 2.78
N THR A 97 -4.54 -3.17 1.85
CA THR A 97 -4.97 -1.79 2.09
C THR A 97 -6.48 -1.66 2.03
N ASP A 98 -7.03 -0.76 2.84
CA ASP A 98 -8.44 -0.39 2.76
C ASP A 98 -8.71 0.71 1.73
N LEU A 99 -7.68 1.24 1.08
CA LEU A 99 -7.88 2.17 -0.03
C LEU A 99 -8.54 1.45 -1.21
N PRO A 100 -9.49 2.09 -1.90
CA PRO A 100 -10.19 1.47 -3.03
C PRO A 100 -9.29 1.54 -4.27
N CYS A 101 -8.29 0.66 -4.35
CA CYS A 101 -7.26 0.66 -5.40
C CYS A 101 -7.86 0.69 -6.82
N ASP A 102 -8.93 -0.09 -7.07
CA ASP A 102 -9.60 -0.10 -8.37
C ASP A 102 -10.16 1.27 -8.76
N ARG A 103 -10.76 1.98 -7.80
CA ARG A 103 -11.30 3.34 -8.01
C ARG A 103 -10.17 4.33 -8.27
N VAL A 104 -9.10 4.28 -7.48
CA VAL A 104 -7.92 5.14 -7.63
C VAL A 104 -7.31 4.94 -9.02
N VAL A 105 -7.11 3.69 -9.43
CA VAL A 105 -6.56 3.33 -10.75
C VAL A 105 -7.49 3.75 -11.88
N ALA A 106 -8.81 3.58 -11.73
CA ALA A 106 -9.78 4.04 -12.73
C ALA A 106 -9.71 5.56 -12.95
N GLY A 107 -9.64 6.35 -11.87
CA GLY A 107 -9.51 7.81 -11.96
C GLY A 107 -8.18 8.24 -12.59
N LEU A 108 -7.08 7.58 -12.25
CA LEU A 108 -5.76 7.84 -12.87
C LEU A 108 -5.74 7.50 -14.37
N ARG A 109 -6.35 6.37 -14.76
CA ARG A 109 -6.50 6.00 -16.17
C ARG A 109 -7.36 6.98 -16.95
N ALA A 110 -8.42 7.50 -16.34
CA ALA A 110 -9.26 8.55 -16.94
C ALA A 110 -8.47 9.84 -17.21
N LYS A 111 -7.42 10.11 -16.43
CA LYS A 111 -6.46 11.19 -16.64
C LYS A 111 -5.31 10.84 -17.61
N GLY A 112 -5.32 9.65 -18.21
CA GLY A 112 -4.37 9.22 -19.24
C GLY A 112 -3.13 8.49 -18.72
N HIS A 113 -3.07 8.15 -17.43
CA HIS A 113 -1.91 7.45 -16.86
C HIS A 113 -1.91 5.96 -17.16
N ASN A 114 -0.74 5.41 -17.54
CA ASN A 114 -0.53 3.97 -17.66
C ASN A 114 -0.29 3.36 -16.27
N VAL A 115 -1.37 2.95 -15.60
CA VAL A 115 -1.34 2.42 -14.23
C VAL A 115 -2.22 1.17 -14.08
N VAL A 116 -1.81 0.26 -13.21
CA VAL A 116 -2.54 -0.97 -12.87
C VAL A 116 -2.66 -1.14 -11.35
N VAL A 117 -3.67 -1.89 -10.90
CA VAL A 117 -3.65 -2.47 -9.56
C VAL A 117 -2.70 -3.67 -9.61
N SER A 118 -1.77 -3.73 -8.66
CA SER A 118 -0.87 -4.86 -8.49
C SER A 118 -1.21 -5.60 -7.21
N LEU A 119 -1.19 -6.93 -7.32
CA LEU A 119 -1.47 -7.84 -6.23
C LEU A 119 -0.17 -8.39 -5.60
N ASP A 120 0.99 -7.88 -5.98
CA ASP A 120 2.27 -8.38 -5.51
C ASP A 120 3.33 -7.28 -5.51
N ALA A 121 3.65 -6.79 -4.31
CA ALA A 121 4.73 -5.83 -4.08
C ALA A 121 6.13 -6.47 -4.13
N GLY A 122 6.23 -7.75 -4.53
CA GLY A 122 7.45 -8.54 -4.53
C GLY A 122 7.75 -9.13 -3.16
N ARG A 123 9.01 -9.52 -2.93
CA ARG A 123 9.50 -10.04 -1.63
C ARG A 123 10.74 -9.34 -1.12
N TYR A 124 11.04 -8.17 -1.68
CA TYR A 124 12.19 -7.35 -1.31
C TYR A 124 11.81 -6.26 -0.30
N VAL A 125 12.68 -5.26 -0.13
CA VAL A 125 12.48 -4.12 0.79
C VAL A 125 11.11 -3.42 0.59
N CYS A 126 10.62 -3.33 -0.65
CA CYS A 126 9.32 -2.72 -0.94
C CYS A 126 8.17 -3.44 -0.21
N ASN A 127 8.07 -4.76 -0.38
CA ASN A 127 7.09 -5.58 0.33
C ASN A 127 7.32 -5.55 1.85
N TYR A 128 8.58 -5.63 2.29
CA TYR A 128 8.93 -5.59 3.71
C TYR A 128 8.41 -4.34 4.42
N THR A 129 8.72 -3.15 3.87
CA THR A 129 8.26 -1.87 4.41
C THR A 129 6.73 -1.73 4.32
N TYR A 130 6.13 -2.20 3.23
CA TYR A 130 4.68 -2.10 3.05
C TYR A 130 3.93 -2.97 4.06
N TYR A 131 4.40 -4.21 4.28
CA TYR A 131 3.83 -5.14 5.24
C TYR A 131 3.79 -4.54 6.65
N TRP A 132 4.94 -4.04 7.14
CA TRP A 132 5.01 -3.40 8.46
C TRP A 132 4.09 -2.18 8.58
N SER A 133 3.95 -1.41 7.52
CA SER A 133 3.06 -0.25 7.50
C SER A 133 1.59 -0.68 7.62
N LEU A 134 1.16 -1.72 6.90
CA LEU A 134 -0.19 -2.26 7.02
C LEU A 134 -0.44 -2.91 8.40
N ARG A 135 0.55 -3.63 8.94
CA ARG A 135 0.47 -4.27 10.26
C ARG A 135 0.24 -3.25 11.36
N ALA A 136 1.06 -2.20 11.38
CA ALA A 136 0.93 -1.09 12.33
C ALA A 136 -0.44 -0.39 12.24
N LEU A 137 -1.04 -0.30 11.05
CA LEU A 137 -2.37 0.26 10.88
C LEU A 137 -3.48 -0.66 11.41
N GLN A 138 -3.34 -1.97 11.25
CA GLN A 138 -4.30 -2.93 11.79
C GLN A 138 -4.34 -2.86 13.33
N GLU A 139 -3.17 -2.78 13.97
CA GLU A 139 -3.06 -2.61 15.43
C GLU A 139 -3.57 -1.23 15.90
N ALA A 140 -3.23 -0.16 15.18
CA ALA A 140 -3.62 1.19 15.57
C ALA A 140 -5.11 1.50 15.35
N ARG A 141 -5.78 0.79 14.44
CA ARG A 141 -7.23 0.94 14.17
C ARG A 141 -8.08 0.69 15.41
N GLU A 142 -7.63 -0.19 16.29
CA GLU A 142 -8.32 -0.51 17.54
C GLU A 142 -8.10 0.56 18.62
N ALA A 143 -7.09 1.42 18.46
CA ALA A 143 -6.64 2.35 19.49
C ALA A 143 -6.87 3.85 19.20
N ARG A 144 -7.21 4.26 17.96
CA ARG A 144 -7.26 5.69 17.56
C ARG A 144 -8.66 6.19 17.23
N GLU A 145 -9.30 6.85 18.18
CA GLU A 145 -10.50 7.66 17.93
C GLU A 145 -10.16 8.97 17.20
N GLY A 146 -10.99 9.38 16.24
CA GLY A 146 -10.90 10.71 15.59
C GLY A 146 -9.90 10.86 14.44
N CYS A 147 -9.05 9.87 14.16
CA CYS A 147 -8.11 9.88 13.03
C CYS A 147 -8.09 8.53 12.30
N ARG A 148 -8.34 8.53 10.99
CA ARG A 148 -8.23 7.33 10.15
C ARG A 148 -6.99 7.42 9.27
N VAL A 149 -6.14 6.41 9.39
CA VAL A 149 -4.89 6.33 8.63
C VAL A 149 -4.97 5.19 7.62
N PHE A 150 -4.48 5.43 6.41
CA PHE A 150 -4.34 4.46 5.33
C PHE A 150 -2.87 4.34 4.92
N SER A 151 -2.48 3.22 4.33
CA SER A 151 -1.17 3.05 3.70
C SER A 151 -1.32 2.42 2.31
N VAL A 152 -0.52 2.88 1.36
CA VAL A 152 -0.42 2.31 0.02
C VAL A 152 1.04 2.33 -0.44
N PHE A 153 1.42 1.32 -1.19
CA PHE A 153 2.70 1.27 -1.89
C PHE A 153 2.49 1.47 -3.38
N VAL A 154 3.38 2.23 -4.00
CA VAL A 154 3.33 2.55 -5.42
C VAL A 154 4.67 2.20 -6.05
N HIS A 155 4.67 1.19 -6.93
CA HIS A 155 5.83 0.97 -7.79
C HIS A 155 5.79 1.94 -8.96
N VAL A 156 6.87 2.70 -9.11
CA VAL A 156 7.12 3.60 -10.23
C VAL A 156 8.17 2.99 -11.16
N PRO A 157 8.00 3.12 -12.48
CA PRO A 157 9.05 2.75 -13.43
C PRO A 157 10.33 3.56 -13.22
N SER A 158 11.44 3.08 -13.80
CA SER A 158 12.65 3.91 -13.90
C SER A 158 12.40 5.17 -14.76
N PHE A 159 13.19 6.23 -14.55
CA PHE A 159 13.10 7.44 -15.38
C PHE A 159 13.44 7.22 -16.86
N HIS A 160 14.08 6.10 -17.19
CA HIS A 160 14.33 5.70 -18.57
C HIS A 160 13.06 5.16 -19.25
N ALA A 161 12.19 4.50 -18.48
CA ALA A 161 10.93 3.94 -18.97
C ALA A 161 9.81 4.98 -19.02
N ILE A 162 9.68 5.80 -17.96
CA ILE A 162 8.75 6.93 -17.89
C ILE A 162 9.47 8.14 -17.32
N GLY A 163 9.54 9.23 -18.08
CA GLY A 163 10.33 10.41 -17.74
C GLY A 163 9.85 11.12 -16.46
N ALA A 164 10.75 11.85 -15.81
CA ALA A 164 10.50 12.52 -14.53
C ALA A 164 9.30 13.49 -14.56
N GLU A 165 9.07 14.17 -15.69
CA GLU A 165 7.93 15.07 -15.84
C GLU A 165 6.60 14.30 -15.81
N ASP A 166 6.52 13.19 -16.54
CA ASP A 166 5.34 12.31 -16.58
C ASP A 166 5.09 11.68 -15.20
N GLN A 167 6.15 11.23 -14.52
CA GLN A 167 6.03 10.73 -13.14
C GLN A 167 5.57 11.80 -12.17
N THR A 168 6.01 13.05 -12.34
CA THR A 168 5.57 14.17 -11.50
C THR A 168 4.08 14.47 -11.70
N ARG A 169 3.60 14.47 -12.95
CA ARG A 169 2.16 14.60 -13.26
C ARG A 169 1.36 13.44 -12.67
N PHE A 170 1.87 12.22 -12.80
CA PHE A 170 1.26 11.04 -12.17
C PHE A 170 1.14 11.19 -10.64
N VAL A 171 2.19 11.63 -9.95
CA VAL A 171 2.17 11.78 -8.48
C VAL A 171 1.16 12.84 -8.03
N ALA A 172 1.06 13.96 -8.74
CA ALA A 172 0.06 14.98 -8.44
C ALA A 172 -1.38 14.42 -8.55
N ASP A 173 -1.66 13.75 -9.67
CA ASP A 173 -2.97 13.13 -9.90
C ASP A 173 -3.25 11.97 -8.94
N LEU A 174 -2.21 11.21 -8.57
CA LEU A 174 -2.29 10.13 -7.59
C LEU A 174 -2.73 10.67 -6.23
N PHE A 175 -2.16 11.77 -5.75
CA PHE A 175 -2.53 12.33 -4.46
C PHE A 175 -3.99 12.78 -4.43
N ASP A 176 -4.50 13.40 -5.51
CA ASP A 176 -5.91 13.73 -5.62
C ASP A 176 -6.79 12.47 -5.53
N GLN A 177 -6.44 11.43 -6.29
CA GLN A 177 -7.21 10.18 -6.34
C GLN A 177 -7.14 9.40 -5.03
N LEU A 178 -6.01 9.41 -4.33
CA LEU A 178 -5.88 8.82 -3.00
C LEU A 178 -6.71 9.58 -1.97
N ALA A 179 -6.73 10.91 -2.02
CA ALA A 179 -7.55 11.72 -1.13
C ALA A 179 -9.05 11.48 -1.35
N GLU A 180 -9.49 11.42 -2.61
CA GLU A 180 -10.87 11.04 -2.96
C GLU A 180 -11.22 9.61 -2.52
N GLY A 181 -10.31 8.67 -2.77
CA GLY A 181 -10.44 7.28 -2.35
C GLY A 181 -10.60 7.16 -0.83
N ALA A 182 -9.70 7.77 -0.06
CA ALA A 182 -9.74 7.76 1.40
C ALA A 182 -11.04 8.36 1.96
N ARG A 183 -11.50 9.49 1.40
CA ARG A 183 -12.78 10.11 1.78
C ARG A 183 -13.96 9.19 1.53
N ALA A 184 -13.99 8.49 0.40
CA ALA A 184 -15.07 7.58 0.06
C ALA A 184 -15.20 6.40 1.03
N VAL A 185 -14.07 5.92 1.59
CA VAL A 185 -14.10 4.85 2.61
C VAL A 185 -14.46 5.41 3.98
N ALA A 186 -14.01 6.62 4.32
CA ALA A 186 -14.27 7.25 5.62
C ALA A 186 -15.70 7.77 5.79
N CYS A 187 -16.35 8.18 4.69
CA CYS A 187 -17.74 8.60 4.65
C CYS A 187 -18.47 7.72 3.62
N PRO A 188 -18.82 6.46 3.95
CA PRO A 188 -19.69 5.67 3.10
C PRO A 188 -21.01 6.44 3.01
N ALA A 189 -21.45 6.80 1.81
CA ALA A 189 -22.76 7.41 1.63
C ALA A 189 -23.79 6.57 2.39
N ALA A 190 -24.61 7.21 3.24
CA ALA A 190 -25.68 6.53 3.94
C ALA A 190 -26.49 5.75 2.90
N LYS A 191 -26.62 4.44 3.10
CA LYS A 191 -27.42 3.59 2.21
C LYS A 191 -28.82 4.20 2.14
N ALA A 192 -29.22 4.61 0.94
CA ALA A 192 -30.57 5.06 0.62
C ALA A 192 -31.57 3.89 0.74
#